data_AF-A0A9Q0YKY9-F1
#
_entry.id   AF-A0A9Q0YKY9-F1
#
_cell.length_a   1.000
_cell.length_b   1.000
_cell.length_c   1.000
_cell.angle_alpha   90.00
_cell.angle_beta   90.00
_cell.angle_gamma   90.00
#
_symmetry.space_group_name_H-M   'P 1'
#
loop_
_entity.id
_entity.type
_entity.pdbx_description
1 polymer ?
#
loop_
_entity_poly.entity_id
_entity_poly.type
_entity_poly.pdbx_seq_one_letter_code
_entity_poly.pdbx_strand_id
1 'polypeptide(L)'
;MSSFNLSDITTIEPSNFWTTEKPYRLDDPTQRLLVAIFTCTISFVGIPGNILVIFAVCISRNLQTSTNAFVVNLAFSDLITFLVLPFNTAALLEEEWPLPDSVCKLVSALTHISAGASIVNLALIAFNRYYLITRPRSKYDQLYGPRNMVLMITFSWLYVIAVIIVPPACDFGRRVLTTVSCLHNRFATPNCVL
;
A
#
# COMPACT_ATOMS: atom_id res chain seq x y z
N MET A 1 -14.11 -32.49 7.28
CA MET A 1 -14.90 -32.14 6.08
C MET A 1 -16.32 -31.86 6.52
N SER A 2 -16.63 -30.61 6.88
CA SER A 2 -18.01 -30.18 7.15
C SER A 2 -18.65 -29.77 5.83
N SER A 3 -19.78 -30.39 5.52
CA SER A 3 -20.58 -30.20 4.31
C SER A 3 -21.19 -28.79 4.27
N PHE A 4 -20.90 -28.05 3.19
CA PHE A 4 -21.51 -26.76 2.86
C PHE A 4 -22.92 -27.03 2.30
N ASN A 5 -23.98 -26.50 2.93
CA ASN A 5 -25.36 -26.74 2.50
C ASN A 5 -25.86 -25.61 1.58
N LEU A 6 -26.56 -26.00 0.51
CA LEU A 6 -27.05 -25.09 -0.53
C LEU A 6 -28.12 -24.09 -0.04
N SER A 7 -28.73 -24.35 1.12
CA SER A 7 -29.71 -23.47 1.78
C SER A 7 -29.10 -22.18 2.34
N ASP A 8 -27.78 -22.14 2.55
CA ASP A 8 -27.07 -20.95 3.03
C ASP A 8 -26.91 -19.89 1.92
N ILE A 9 -27.01 -20.31 0.64
CA ILE A 9 -26.88 -19.41 -0.51
C ILE A 9 -28.18 -18.62 -0.76
N THR A 10 -29.34 -19.21 -0.45
CA THR A 10 -30.65 -18.61 -0.76
C THR A 10 -31.10 -17.51 0.20
N THR A 11 -30.35 -17.23 1.28
CA THR A 11 -30.66 -16.17 2.27
C THR A 11 -29.76 -14.93 2.15
N ILE A 12 -28.87 -14.89 1.15
CA ILE A 12 -27.96 -13.77 0.94
C ILE A 12 -28.73 -12.61 0.28
N GLU A 13 -29.20 -11.66 1.09
CA GLU A 13 -29.49 -10.32 0.57
C GLU A 13 -28.20 -9.72 -0.01
N PRO A 14 -28.24 -9.03 -1.16
CA PRO A 14 -27.04 -8.46 -1.81
C PRO A 14 -26.25 -7.49 -0.94
N SER A 15 -26.84 -6.96 0.14
CA SER A 15 -26.16 -6.15 1.16
C SER A 15 -25.20 -6.93 2.07
N ASN A 16 -25.37 -8.26 2.17
CA ASN A 16 -24.68 -9.10 3.16
C ASN A 16 -23.52 -9.92 2.54
N PHE A 17 -23.38 -9.88 1.21
CA PHE A 17 -22.28 -10.54 0.50
C PHE A 17 -20.92 -9.96 0.92
N TRP A 18 -20.81 -8.63 1.02
CA TRP A 18 -19.60 -7.94 1.48
C TRP A 18 -19.31 -8.08 2.98
N THR A 19 -20.28 -8.56 3.78
CA THR A 19 -20.12 -8.74 5.24
C THR A 19 -19.77 -10.18 5.64
N THR A 20 -19.77 -11.11 4.68
CA THR A 20 -19.54 -12.54 4.94
C THR A 20 -18.06 -12.95 4.77
N GLU A 21 -17.19 -12.03 4.35
CA GLU A 21 -15.75 -12.24 4.50
C GLU A 21 -15.39 -12.23 5.99
N LYS A 22 -15.14 -13.42 6.55
CA LYS A 22 -14.52 -13.52 7.87
C LYS A 22 -13.15 -12.85 7.76
N PRO A 23 -12.85 -11.83 8.59
CA PRO A 23 -11.53 -11.21 8.55
C PRO A 23 -10.48 -12.28 8.82
N TYR A 24 -9.41 -12.32 8.03
CA TYR A 24 -8.29 -13.25 8.23
C TYR A 24 -7.70 -13.01 9.62
N ARG A 25 -8.15 -13.82 10.58
CA ARG A 25 -7.68 -13.82 11.95
C ARG A 25 -6.48 -14.77 12.00
N LEU A 26 -5.28 -14.23 12.17
CA LEU A 26 -4.13 -15.03 12.62
C LEU A 26 -4.39 -15.40 14.09
N ASP A 27 -5.19 -16.44 14.32
CA ASP A 27 -5.48 -16.94 15.67
C ASP A 27 -4.33 -17.80 16.21
N ASP A 28 -3.57 -18.42 15.32
CA ASP A 28 -2.44 -19.26 15.68
C ASP A 28 -1.16 -18.44 15.93
N PRO A 29 -0.52 -18.59 17.11
CA PRO A 29 0.69 -17.85 17.46
C PRO A 29 1.88 -18.18 16.54
N THR A 30 1.94 -19.40 16.01
CA THR A 30 2.99 -19.81 15.06
C THR A 30 2.87 -19.03 13.77
N GLN A 31 1.65 -18.86 13.25
CA GLN A 31 1.43 -18.08 12.03
C GLN A 31 1.83 -16.60 12.20
N ARG A 32 1.50 -15.99 13.34
CA ARG A 32 1.93 -14.61 13.65
C ARG A 32 3.45 -14.47 13.66
N LEU A 33 4.12 -15.41 14.34
CA LEU A 33 5.57 -15.42 14.42
C LEU A 33 6.23 -15.60 13.04
N LEU A 34 5.69 -16.49 12.20
CA LEU A 34 6.18 -16.71 10.84
C LEU A 34 6.03 -15.45 9.97
N VAL A 35 4.86 -14.79 10.01
CA VAL A 35 4.62 -13.53 9.29
C VAL A 35 5.57 -12.44 9.78
N ALA A 36 5.81 -12.36 11.09
CA ALA A 36 6.71 -11.40 11.67
C ALA A 36 8.16 -11.59 11.20
N ILE A 37 8.68 -12.82 11.27
CA ILE A 37 10.04 -13.16 10.83
C ILE A 37 10.20 -12.85 9.34
N PHE A 38 9.23 -13.27 8.51
CA PHE A 38 9.25 -13.02 7.08
C PHE A 38 9.27 -11.53 6.77
N THR A 39 8.36 -10.76 7.37
CA THR A 39 8.19 -9.33 7.15
C THR A 39 9.40 -8.51 7.62
N CYS A 40 9.99 -8.87 8.76
CA CYS A 40 11.22 -8.25 9.24
C CYS A 40 12.41 -8.56 8.32
N THR A 41 12.52 -9.80 7.83
CA THR A 41 13.60 -10.21 6.93
C THR A 41 13.53 -9.47 5.59
N ILE A 42 12.35 -9.39 4.97
CA ILE A 42 12.19 -8.63 3.71
C ILE A 42 12.47 -7.15 3.91
N SER A 43 12.12 -6.58 5.06
CA SER A 43 12.36 -5.16 5.34
C SER A 43 13.85 -4.89 5.53
N PHE A 44 14.56 -5.77 6.24
CA PHE A 44 16.00 -5.66 6.47
C PHE A 44 16.81 -5.77 5.17
N VAL A 45 16.39 -6.61 4.22
CA VAL A 45 17.03 -6.74 2.90
C VAL A 45 16.55 -5.65 1.93
N GLY A 46 15.27 -5.29 2.00
CA GLY A 46 14.61 -4.35 1.11
C GLY A 46 15.10 -2.93 1.26
N ILE A 47 15.39 -2.47 2.48
CA ILE A 47 15.92 -1.12 2.75
C ILE A 47 17.27 -0.89 2.03
N PRO A 48 18.34 -1.68 2.29
CA PRO A 48 19.62 -1.47 1.62
C PRO A 48 19.53 -1.69 0.11
N GLY A 49 18.70 -2.63 -0.35
CA GLY A 49 18.46 -2.87 -1.77
C GLY A 49 17.87 -1.64 -2.47
N ASN A 50 16.83 -1.03 -1.91
CA ASN A 50 16.19 0.16 -2.50
C ASN A 50 17.06 1.41 -2.39
N ILE A 51 17.83 1.57 -1.31
CA ILE A 51 18.84 2.63 -1.20
C ILE A 51 19.88 2.49 -2.31
N LEU A 52 20.36 1.26 -2.57
CA LEU A 52 21.33 0.99 -3.62
C LEU A 52 20.76 1.34 -5.01
N VAL A 53 19.49 1.03 -5.26
CA VAL A 53 18.81 1.41 -6.52
C VAL A 53 18.81 2.92 -6.71
N ILE A 54 18.42 3.69 -5.69
CA ILE A 54 18.43 5.16 -5.74
C ILE A 54 19.85 5.65 -5.99
N PHE A 55 20.83 5.15 -5.24
CA PHE A 55 22.22 5.55 -5.34
C PHE A 55 22.82 5.25 -6.73
N ALA A 56 22.53 4.08 -7.29
CA ALA A 56 23.01 3.67 -8.61
C ALA A 56 22.49 4.58 -9.72
N VAL A 57 21.21 5.00 -9.64
CA VAL A 57 20.61 5.93 -10.61
C VAL A 57 21.16 7.35 -10.42
N CYS A 58 21.39 7.79 -9.18
CA CYS A 58 21.96 9.10 -8.89
C CYS A 58 23.41 9.24 -9.41
N ILE A 59 24.24 8.21 -9.24
CA ILE A 59 25.65 8.23 -9.68
C ILE A 59 25.78 8.15 -11.20
N SER A 60 25.00 7.30 -11.85
CA SER A 60 25.16 7.05 -13.28
C SER A 60 24.32 8.02 -14.10
N ARG A 61 24.97 9.04 -14.67
CA ARG A 61 24.32 9.97 -15.62
C ARG A 61 23.71 9.26 -16.83
N ASN A 62 24.29 8.13 -17.26
CA ASN A 62 23.73 7.30 -18.33
C ASN A 62 22.41 6.61 -17.93
N LEU A 63 22.15 6.45 -16.63
CA LEU A 63 20.90 5.91 -16.10
C LEU A 63 19.89 7.01 -15.73
N GLN A 64 20.17 8.30 -15.92
CA GLN A 64 19.20 9.36 -15.62
C GLN A 64 18.21 9.56 -16.78
N THR A 65 17.36 8.57 -17.01
CA THR A 65 16.31 8.59 -18.02
C THR A 65 14.92 8.68 -17.38
N SER A 66 13.90 9.11 -18.14
CA SER A 66 12.52 9.18 -17.65
C SER A 66 12.01 7.84 -17.11
N THR A 67 12.45 6.72 -17.69
CA THR A 67 12.10 5.38 -17.18
C THR A 67 12.70 5.14 -15.80
N ASN A 68 13.94 5.57 -15.56
CA ASN A 68 14.63 5.34 -14.30
C ASN A 68 14.18 6.30 -13.19
N ALA A 69 13.55 7.43 -13.53
CA ALA A 69 12.87 8.27 -12.55
C ALA A 69 11.65 7.55 -11.92
N PHE A 70 10.90 6.74 -12.70
CA PHE A 70 9.86 5.89 -12.11
C PHE A 70 10.43 4.80 -11.21
N VAL A 71 11.60 4.25 -11.55
CA VAL A 71 12.31 3.27 -10.71
C VAL A 71 12.73 3.90 -9.37
N VAL A 72 13.23 5.13 -9.38
CA VAL A 72 13.56 5.87 -8.16
C VAL A 72 12.31 6.17 -7.33
N ASN A 73 11.20 6.57 -7.97
CA ASN A 73 9.94 6.80 -7.25
C ASN A 73 9.39 5.51 -6.62
N LEU A 74 9.51 4.38 -7.31
CA LEU A 74 9.17 3.07 -6.78
C LEU A 74 10.05 2.70 -5.59
N ALA A 75 11.37 2.84 -5.71
CA ALA A 75 12.31 2.58 -4.62
C ALA A 75 12.04 3.46 -3.39
N PHE A 76 11.62 4.71 -3.59
CA PHE A 76 11.20 5.59 -2.50
C PHE A 76 9.90 5.11 -1.82
N SER A 77 8.90 4.68 -2.58
CA SER A 77 7.66 4.08 -2.04
C SER A 77 7.94 2.78 -1.26
N ASP A 78 8.85 1.96 -1.77
CA ASP A 78 9.23 0.71 -1.14
C ASP A 78 10.01 0.95 0.17
N LEU A 79 10.85 1.99 0.23
CA LEU A 79 11.49 2.40 1.49
C LEU A 79 10.47 2.79 2.55
N ILE A 80 9.44 3.57 2.19
CA ILE A 80 8.35 3.92 3.13
C ILE A 80 7.66 2.64 3.60
N THR A 81 7.36 1.72 2.68
CA THR A 81 6.74 0.43 2.99
C THR A 81 7.59 -0.38 3.98
N PHE A 82 8.87 -0.60 3.69
CA PHE A 82 9.77 -1.36 4.56
C PHE A 82 10.04 -0.70 5.90
N LEU A 83 9.96 0.63 6.01
CA LEU A 83 10.05 1.34 7.28
C LEU A 83 8.79 1.15 8.13
N VAL A 84 7.62 1.00 7.49
CA VAL A 84 6.31 0.90 8.15
C VAL A 84 5.93 -0.55 8.49
N LEU A 85 6.45 -1.53 7.76
CA LEU A 85 6.26 -2.96 8.00
C LEU A 85 6.67 -3.50 9.39
N PRO A 86 7.80 -3.09 10.00
CA PRO A 86 8.15 -3.54 11.36
C PRO A 86 7.18 -3.00 12.42
N PHE A 87 6.66 -1.79 12.25
CA PHE A 87 5.62 -1.24 13.14
C PHE A 87 4.33 -2.04 13.02
N ASN A 88 3.90 -2.38 11.79
CA ASN A 88 2.75 -3.27 11.59
C ASN A 88 2.99 -4.64 12.24
N THR A 89 4.20 -5.19 12.11
CA THR A 89 4.57 -6.48 12.69
C THR A 89 4.57 -6.46 14.21
N ALA A 90 5.07 -5.39 14.84
CA ALA A 90 4.98 -5.20 16.29
C ALA A 90 3.51 -5.16 16.75
N ALA A 91 2.63 -4.52 15.97
CA ALA A 91 1.18 -4.53 16.21
C ALA A 91 0.55 -5.93 16.13
N LEU A 92 1.15 -6.86 15.37
CA LEU A 92 0.66 -8.22 15.23
C LEU A 92 1.04 -9.12 16.41
N LEU A 93 2.17 -8.82 17.06
CA LEU A 93 2.71 -9.62 18.17
C LEU A 93 2.17 -9.18 19.53
N GLU A 94 1.95 -7.88 19.71
CA GLU A 94 1.36 -7.31 20.93
C GLU A 94 -0.17 -7.42 20.93
N GLU A 95 -0.76 -7.54 22.12
CA GLU A 95 -2.22 -7.55 22.29
C GLU A 95 -2.82 -6.16 22.09
N GLU A 96 -2.08 -5.11 22.43
CA GLU A 96 -2.50 -3.72 22.28
C GLU A 96 -1.40 -2.89 21.60
N TRP A 97 -1.81 -1.84 20.89
CA TRP A 97 -0.88 -0.96 20.20
C TRP A 97 -0.11 -0.09 21.21
N PRO A 98 1.23 -0.23 21.30
CA PRO A 98 2.00 0.41 22.37
C PRO A 98 2.33 1.89 22.12
N LEU A 99 2.03 2.40 20.92
CA LEU A 99 2.34 3.77 20.50
C LEU A 99 1.08 4.66 20.53
N PRO A 100 1.22 5.99 20.46
CA PRO A 100 0.07 6.88 20.41
C PRO A 100 -0.86 6.62 19.21
N ASP A 101 -2.15 6.94 19.36
CA ASP A 101 -3.17 6.80 18.30
C ASP A 101 -2.81 7.55 17.01
N SER A 102 -2.12 8.69 17.15
CA SER A 102 -1.62 9.47 16.02
C SER A 102 -0.64 8.64 15.16
N VAL A 103 0.17 7.80 15.80
CA VAL A 103 1.11 6.90 15.12
C VAL A 103 0.38 5.72 14.50
N CYS A 104 -0.63 5.14 15.16
CA CYS A 104 -1.45 4.07 14.53
C CYS A 104 -2.09 4.58 13.23
N LYS A 105 -2.71 5.78 13.28
CA LYS A 105 -3.35 6.42 12.11
C LYS A 105 -2.33 6.71 11.01
N LEU A 106 -1.14 7.20 11.36
CA LEU A 106 -0.07 7.49 10.40
C LEU A 106 0.47 6.22 9.74
N VAL A 107 0.81 5.18 10.51
CA VAL A 107 1.32 3.88 10.03
C VAL A 107 0.31 3.23 9.09
N SER A 108 -0.95 3.22 9.48
CA SER A 108 -2.08 2.74 8.68
C SER A 108 -2.19 3.50 7.36
N ALA A 109 -2.22 4.84 7.40
CA ALA A 109 -2.31 5.67 6.19
C ALA A 109 -1.12 5.47 5.26
N LEU A 110 0.12 5.48 5.80
CA LEU A 110 1.33 5.29 5.02
C LEU A 110 1.38 3.92 4.35
N THR A 111 0.89 2.87 5.01
CA THR A 111 0.81 1.52 4.43
C THR A 111 -0.07 1.53 3.17
N HIS A 112 -1.25 2.13 3.26
CA HIS A 112 -2.21 2.18 2.14
C HIS A 112 -1.76 3.12 1.03
N ILE A 113 -1.21 4.28 1.40
CA ILE A 113 -0.68 5.25 0.44
C ILE A 113 0.50 4.65 -0.33
N SER A 114 1.43 3.98 0.35
CA SER A 114 2.60 3.39 -0.31
C SER A 114 2.20 2.23 -1.23
N ALA A 115 1.28 1.36 -0.78
CA ALA A 115 0.75 0.28 -1.63
C ALA A 115 0.05 0.83 -2.88
N GLY A 116 -0.82 1.83 -2.72
CA GLY A 116 -1.50 2.50 -3.83
C GLY A 116 -0.50 3.19 -4.78
N ALA A 117 0.49 3.89 -4.22
CA ALA A 117 1.53 4.55 -5.00
C ALA A 117 2.35 3.53 -5.82
N SER A 118 2.72 2.39 -5.24
CA SER A 118 3.44 1.33 -5.96
C SER A 118 2.62 0.76 -7.12
N ILE A 119 1.31 0.54 -6.94
CA ILE A 119 0.43 0.08 -8.04
C ILE A 119 0.36 1.12 -9.16
N VAL A 120 0.14 2.39 -8.83
CA VAL A 120 0.08 3.46 -9.83
C VAL A 120 1.43 3.62 -10.53
N ASN A 121 2.54 3.51 -9.81
CA ASN A 121 3.88 3.55 -10.38
C ASN A 121 4.13 2.40 -11.36
N LEU A 122 3.73 1.17 -11.02
CA LEU A 122 3.83 0.02 -11.93
C LEU A 122 3.00 0.24 -13.20
N ALA A 123 1.78 0.81 -13.06
CA ALA A 123 0.95 1.16 -14.20
C ALA A 123 1.60 2.24 -15.08
N LEU A 124 2.21 3.27 -14.48
CA LEU A 124 2.95 4.31 -15.20
C LEU A 124 4.18 3.76 -15.92
N ILE A 125 4.91 2.83 -15.30
CA ILE A 125 6.05 2.14 -15.95
C ILE A 125 5.57 1.31 -17.15
N ALA A 126 4.48 0.57 -16.99
CA ALA A 126 3.88 -0.20 -18.08
C ALA A 126 3.41 0.70 -19.22
N PHE A 127 2.74 1.81 -18.90
CA PHE A 127 2.29 2.80 -19.87
C PHE A 127 3.47 3.48 -20.59
N ASN A 128 4.54 3.80 -19.87
CA ASN A 128 5.77 4.33 -20.44
C ASN A 128 6.39 3.39 -21.47
N ARG A 129 6.48 2.09 -21.16
CA ARG A 129 6.96 1.08 -22.11
C ARG A 129 6.04 0.95 -23.33
N TYR A 130 4.74 0.92 -23.10
CA TYR A 130 3.75 0.88 -24.18
C TYR A 130 3.86 2.09 -25.12
N TYR A 131 3.96 3.30 -24.56
CA TYR A 131 4.04 4.53 -25.34
C TYR A 131 5.36 4.63 -26.12
N LEU A 132 6.47 4.20 -25.52
CA LEU A 132 7.78 4.15 -26.18
C LEU A 132 7.78 3.23 -27.41
N ILE A 133 7.07 2.09 -27.34
CA ILE A 133 7.02 1.10 -28.42
C ILE A 133 6.08 1.54 -29.55
N THR A 134 4.94 2.13 -29.20
CA THR A 134 3.85 2.39 -30.16
C THR A 134 3.91 3.76 -30.82
N ARG A 135 4.60 4.75 -30.22
CA ARG A 135 4.59 6.14 -30.67
C ARG A 135 5.95 6.59 -31.18
N PRO A 136 5.99 7.56 -32.12
CA PRO A 136 7.24 8.15 -32.58
C PRO A 136 8.02 8.78 -31.43
N ARG A 137 9.35 8.66 -31.47
CA ARG A 137 10.24 9.13 -30.40
C ARG A 137 10.08 10.61 -30.07
N SER A 138 9.77 11.46 -31.05
CA SER A 138 9.51 12.89 -30.83
C SER A 138 8.31 13.15 -29.90
N LYS A 139 7.23 12.36 -30.01
CA LYS A 139 6.06 12.48 -29.12
C LYS A 139 6.37 11.90 -27.73
N TYR A 140 7.18 10.84 -27.67
CA TYR A 140 7.63 10.27 -26.41
C TYR A 140 8.47 11.28 -25.61
N ASP A 141 9.47 11.91 -26.23
CA ASP A 141 10.35 12.87 -25.55
C ASP A 141 9.59 14.13 -25.08
N GLN A 142 8.55 14.55 -25.83
CA GLN A 142 7.67 15.64 -25.42
C GLN A 142 6.81 15.27 -24.19
N LEU A 143 6.26 14.06 -24.16
CA LEU A 143 5.41 13.61 -23.05
C LEU A 143 6.23 13.30 -21.80
N TYR A 144 7.33 12.55 -21.93
CA TYR A 144 8.19 12.09 -20.83
C TYR A 144 9.35 13.03 -20.51
N GLY A 145 9.21 14.33 -20.84
CA GLY A 145 10.17 15.36 -20.43
C GLY A 145 10.25 15.51 -18.90
N PRO A 146 11.34 16.08 -18.36
CA PRO A 146 11.61 16.11 -16.92
C PRO A 146 10.51 16.84 -16.11
N ARG A 147 9.93 17.91 -16.65
CA ARG A 147 8.81 18.63 -15.99
C ARG A 147 7.55 17.79 -15.92
N ASN A 148 7.18 17.15 -17.03
CA ASN A 148 5.99 16.30 -17.08
C ASN A 148 6.15 15.05 -16.21
N MET A 149 7.36 14.51 -16.12
CA MET A 149 7.68 13.40 -15.22
C MET A 149 7.45 13.76 -13.76
N VAL A 150 7.94 14.92 -13.32
CA VAL A 150 7.67 15.42 -11.96
C VAL A 150 6.17 15.59 -11.75
N LEU A 151 5.45 16.20 -12.70
CA LEU A 151 4.00 16.35 -12.62
C LEU A 151 3.29 14.99 -12.52
N MET A 152 3.62 14.02 -13.37
CA MET A 152 3.02 12.68 -13.36
C MET A 152 3.23 11.96 -12.03
N ILE A 153 4.44 12.06 -11.47
CA ILE A 153 4.76 11.50 -10.15
C ILE A 153 3.96 12.23 -9.07
N THR A 154 3.97 13.56 -9.05
CA THR A 154 3.19 14.32 -8.06
C THR A 154 1.70 14.00 -8.14
N PHE A 155 1.13 13.91 -9.35
CA PHE A 155 -0.26 13.53 -9.55
C PHE A 155 -0.55 12.10 -9.09
N SER A 156 0.36 11.13 -9.26
CA SER A 156 0.15 9.77 -8.78
C SER A 156 0.05 9.72 -7.26
N TRP A 157 0.93 10.42 -6.55
CA TRP A 157 0.87 10.54 -5.10
C TRP A 157 -0.41 11.24 -4.63
N LEU A 158 -0.74 12.39 -5.22
CA LEU A 158 -1.95 13.14 -4.86
C LEU A 158 -3.23 12.33 -5.14
N TYR A 159 -3.28 11.59 -6.24
CA TYR A 159 -4.41 10.73 -6.56
C TYR A 159 -4.61 9.66 -5.50
N VAL A 160 -3.55 8.94 -5.11
CA VAL A 160 -3.64 7.90 -4.07
C VAL A 160 -4.04 8.52 -2.72
N ILE A 161 -3.42 9.64 -2.34
CA ILE A 161 -3.76 10.35 -1.10
C ILE A 161 -5.23 10.76 -1.12
N ALA A 162 -5.73 11.31 -2.23
CA ALA A 162 -7.13 11.68 -2.35
C ALA A 162 -8.05 10.47 -2.24
N VAL A 163 -7.74 9.36 -2.91
CA VAL A 163 -8.55 8.13 -2.83
C VAL A 163 -8.59 7.55 -1.40
N ILE A 164 -7.53 7.70 -0.61
CA ILE A 164 -7.48 7.22 0.77
C ILE A 164 -8.12 8.21 1.76
N ILE A 165 -7.97 9.53 1.57
CA ILE A 165 -8.40 10.57 2.53
C ILE A 165 -9.80 11.15 2.23
N VAL A 166 -10.24 11.18 0.97
CA VAL A 166 -11.54 11.75 0.58
C VAL A 166 -12.71 10.93 1.10
N PRO A 167 -12.73 9.60 0.97
CA PRO A 167 -13.88 8.86 1.43
C PRO A 167 -14.14 9.02 2.96
N PRO A 168 -13.12 9.07 3.86
CA PRO A 168 -13.31 9.39 5.29
C PRO A 168 -13.86 10.80 5.50
N ALA A 169 -13.39 11.76 4.69
CA ALA A 169 -13.79 13.15 4.80
C ALA A 169 -15.22 13.44 4.31
N CYS A 170 -15.73 12.63 3.37
CA CYS A 170 -17.04 12.84 2.75
C CYS A 170 -18.16 11.96 3.34
N ASP A 171 -17.90 11.14 4.37
CA ASP A 171 -18.83 10.15 4.96
C ASP A 171 -19.48 9.21 3.90
N PHE A 172 -18.87 9.13 2.71
CA PHE A 172 -19.36 8.36 1.56
C PHE A 172 -18.95 6.90 1.77
N GLY A 173 -19.79 6.19 2.52
CA GLY A 173 -19.55 4.82 2.90
C GLY A 173 -18.83 4.71 4.24
N ARG A 174 -19.63 4.77 5.32
CA ARG A 174 -19.29 4.39 6.70
C ARG A 174 -18.69 2.96 6.87
N ARG A 175 -18.36 2.27 5.76
CA ARG A 175 -17.90 0.88 5.66
C ARG A 175 -16.58 0.66 4.90
N VAL A 176 -16.04 1.63 4.15
CA VAL A 176 -14.76 1.44 3.42
C VAL A 176 -13.54 1.99 4.19
N LEU A 177 -13.76 2.78 5.25
CA LEU A 177 -12.72 3.68 5.80
C LEU A 177 -12.54 3.58 7.31
N THR A 178 -13.53 2.99 7.97
CA THR A 178 -13.33 2.21 9.18
C THR A 178 -12.38 1.04 8.94
N THR A 179 -12.14 0.65 7.68
CA THR A 179 -11.52 -0.63 7.28
C THR A 179 -10.04 -0.77 7.67
N VAL A 180 -9.42 0.30 8.19
CA VAL A 180 -8.10 0.26 8.83
C VAL A 180 -8.11 0.94 10.21
N SER A 181 -9.15 0.72 11.03
CA SER A 181 -9.31 1.36 12.37
C SER A 181 -8.36 0.80 13.45
N CYS A 182 -7.04 0.78 13.20
CA CYS A 182 -6.05 -0.11 13.81
C CYS A 182 -6.37 -1.59 13.46
N LEU A 183 -5.37 -2.35 13.01
CA LEU A 183 -5.48 -3.80 12.71
C LEU A 183 -5.94 -4.65 13.91
N HIS A 184 -6.17 -4.03 15.06
CA HIS A 184 -6.56 -4.63 16.33
C HIS A 184 -7.72 -3.88 17.00
N ASN A 185 -8.94 -3.93 16.46
CA ASN A 185 -10.14 -3.81 17.33
C ASN A 185 -10.56 -5.22 17.76
N ARG A 186 -9.61 -5.96 18.38
CA ARG A 186 -9.71 -7.41 18.67
C ARG A 186 -9.55 -7.85 20.10
N PHE A 187 -9.23 -6.97 21.05
CA PHE A 187 -9.45 -7.28 22.46
C PHE A 187 -10.30 -6.25 23.20
N ALA A 188 -11.29 -5.69 22.49
CA ALA A 188 -12.48 -5.07 23.07
C ALA A 188 -12.26 -3.74 23.82
N THR A 189 -12.45 -2.61 23.13
CA THR A 189 -13.02 -1.43 23.80
C THR A 189 -14.04 -0.72 22.90
N PRO A 190 -15.18 -0.25 23.46
CA PRO A 190 -16.25 0.37 22.70
C PRO A 190 -16.03 1.86 22.38
N ASN A 191 -14.85 2.42 22.66
CA ASN A 191 -14.67 3.88 22.76
C ASN A 191 -13.62 4.49 21.80
N CYS A 192 -13.41 3.93 20.61
CA CYS A 192 -12.84 4.71 19.51
C CYS A 192 -13.96 5.44 18.78
N VAL A 193 -14.50 6.48 19.42
CA VAL A 193 -15.39 7.46 18.82
C VAL A 193 -14.55 8.70 18.51
N LEU A 194 -14.79 9.30 17.34
CA LEU A 194 -14.29 10.62 16.95
C LEU A 194 -14.61 11.69 18.01
#